data_AF-A0A9D3LJ92-F1
#
_entry.id   AF-A0A9D3LJ92-F1
#
_cell.length_a   1.000
_cell.length_b   1.000
_cell.length_c   1.000
_cell.angle_alpha   90.00
_cell.angle_beta   90.00
_cell.angle_gamma   90.00
#
_symmetry.space_group_name_H-M   'P 1'
#
loop_
_entity.id
_entity.type
_entity.pdbx_description
1 polymer ?
#
loop_
_entity_poly.entity_id
_entity_poly.type
_entity_poly.pdbx_seq_one_letter_code
_entity_poly.pdbx_strand_id
1 'polypeptide(L)'
;MHSITPAFWVGLLLSLSPPTSQSCSTGSASECKEAELAPGTNLAGEGFDITKMKRKGAYVIDLSDWKRKDKTCTICRNPYLEGKLQKLPLSVVDWRPNHHCSVKVASSLYQSSEALVSASSNSVENNWKSNLDVSVKKVQGSLMMAGSHSKLAEFSMEKTKKDKFSFTSHQVSCLYYSYRVSSNPRLHPEFRRAVKLLPKAYTQENKQRYYKLIDNFGTHYITKVELGGSVHSVTSIRQCQAALQGLSSEEVKTCLDVEAAASVGDNKLSTEVKHCKSAADKLENKAGFSSNFNDRLTEIRGGHTTEPELLFSANKDAGAYKEWLSSLTLSPDLVSYSLDALHELLPTSNPARQHLRKAISHYILENSLWKNCSAPCQAGIKTHPQDSCICSCHNNPGVTPDCCPSQKGLARVKVTVQKGTGLWGTTTQARTGT
;
A
#
# COMPACT_ATOMS: atom_id res chain seq x y z
N MET A 1 -42.72 41.14 48.40
CA MET A 1 -41.40 40.68 48.87
C MET A 1 -41.18 39.28 48.33
N HIS A 2 -40.30 39.12 47.35
CA HIS A 2 -39.44 37.95 47.14
C HIS A 2 -38.45 38.35 46.04
N SER A 3 -37.20 38.50 46.47
CA SER A 3 -36.10 39.13 45.75
C SER A 3 -35.56 38.24 44.63
N ILE A 4 -35.23 38.88 43.50
CA ILE A 4 -34.51 38.28 42.39
C ILE A 4 -33.01 38.40 42.70
N THR A 5 -32.32 37.26 42.79
CA THR A 5 -30.86 37.16 42.92
C THR A 5 -30.20 37.20 41.53
N PRO A 6 -29.11 37.96 41.32
CA PRO A 6 -28.35 37.88 40.07
C PRO A 6 -27.28 36.77 40.18
N ALA A 7 -27.27 35.87 39.20
CA ALA A 7 -26.30 34.80 39.09
C ALA A 7 -24.93 35.36 38.65
N PHE A 8 -23.91 35.08 39.47
CA PHE A 8 -22.50 35.30 39.17
C PHE A 8 -22.04 34.38 38.03
N TRP A 9 -21.63 34.94 36.91
CA TRP A 9 -20.87 34.24 35.88
C TRP A 9 -19.39 34.24 36.27
N VAL A 10 -18.89 33.10 36.74
CA VAL A 10 -17.45 32.87 36.92
C VAL A 10 -16.86 32.55 35.55
N GLY A 11 -15.95 33.42 35.08
CA GLY A 11 -15.24 33.27 33.83
C GLY A 11 -14.34 32.04 33.82
N LEU A 12 -14.57 31.15 32.86
CA LEU A 12 -13.70 30.04 32.51
C LEU A 12 -12.45 30.61 31.81
N LEU A 13 -11.38 30.80 32.56
CA LEU A 13 -10.05 31.08 32.00
C LEU A 13 -9.62 29.86 31.17
N LEU A 14 -9.78 29.98 29.85
CA LEU A 14 -9.23 29.07 28.86
C LEU A 14 -7.72 28.91 29.13
N SER A 15 -7.33 27.71 29.55
CA SER A 15 -5.96 27.23 29.50
C SER A 15 -5.53 27.16 28.04
N LEU A 16 -5.06 28.29 27.50
CA LEU A 16 -4.31 28.34 26.26
C LEU A 16 -3.14 27.37 26.40
N SER A 17 -3.21 26.25 25.67
CA SER A 17 -2.05 25.39 25.47
C SER A 17 -0.90 26.28 24.97
N PRO A 18 0.30 26.20 25.54
CA PRO A 18 1.40 27.05 25.11
C PRO A 18 1.59 26.89 23.59
N PRO A 19 1.91 27.98 22.87
CA PRO A 19 2.22 27.88 21.45
C PRO A 19 3.27 26.80 21.28
N THR A 20 3.02 25.84 20.38
CA THR A 20 3.97 24.80 20.01
C THR A 20 5.29 25.49 19.71
N SER A 21 6.21 25.44 20.66
CA SER A 21 7.51 26.09 20.58
C SER A 21 8.16 25.59 19.31
N GLN A 22 8.46 26.55 18.42
CA GLN A 22 9.01 26.29 17.11
C GLN A 22 10.19 25.33 17.28
N SER A 23 10.03 24.08 16.85
CA SER A 23 10.97 23.01 17.19
C SER A 23 12.35 23.22 16.57
N CYS A 24 12.45 24.21 15.68
CA CYS A 24 13.64 24.57 14.94
C CYS A 24 13.93 26.07 15.02
N SER A 25 15.21 26.43 15.05
CA SER A 25 15.74 27.79 15.07
C SER A 25 16.98 27.91 14.17
N THR A 26 17.51 29.13 14.04
CA THR A 26 18.81 29.35 13.40
C THR A 26 19.92 29.07 14.39
N GLY A 27 20.76 28.08 14.09
CA GLY A 27 21.95 27.76 14.89
C GLY A 27 23.17 28.61 14.51
N SER A 28 24.02 28.86 15.50
CA SER A 28 25.35 29.44 15.31
C SER A 28 26.27 28.51 14.52
N ALA A 29 27.38 29.05 14.00
CA ALA A 29 28.35 28.25 13.24
C ALA A 29 28.96 27.09 14.05
N SER A 30 29.08 27.25 15.38
CA SER A 30 29.57 26.19 16.29
C SER A 30 28.55 25.07 16.41
N GLU A 31 27.32 25.42 16.80
CA GLU A 31 26.23 24.44 16.96
C GLU A 31 25.97 23.67 15.66
N CYS A 32 26.04 24.34 14.51
CA CYS A 32 25.86 23.70 13.22
C CYS A 32 26.98 22.72 12.84
N LYS A 33 28.19 22.95 13.34
CA LYS A 33 29.32 22.04 13.12
C LYS A 33 29.16 20.78 13.97
N GLU A 34 28.71 20.93 15.20
CA GLU A 34 28.55 19.84 16.18
C GLU A 34 27.28 19.02 15.97
N ALA A 35 26.17 19.64 15.59
CA ALA A 35 24.89 18.96 15.42
C ALA A 35 24.93 17.92 14.28
N GLU A 36 24.35 16.74 14.51
CA GLU A 36 24.16 15.71 13.49
C GLU A 36 22.94 16.02 12.60
N LEU A 37 22.85 15.38 11.43
CA LEU A 37 21.64 15.48 10.61
C LEU A 37 20.46 14.79 11.29
N ALA A 38 19.26 15.35 11.17
CA ALA A 38 18.07 14.67 11.66
C ALA A 38 17.81 13.37 10.85
N PRO A 39 17.38 12.27 11.50
CA PRO A 39 17.18 10.97 10.85
C PRO A 39 16.22 11.05 9.67
N GLY A 40 16.59 10.39 8.56
CA GLY A 40 15.77 10.31 7.35
C GLY A 40 15.56 11.62 6.58
N THR A 41 16.31 12.69 6.89
CA THR A 41 16.25 13.97 6.13
C THR A 41 16.72 13.86 4.68
N ASN A 42 17.35 12.75 4.32
CA ASN A 42 17.76 12.39 2.97
C ASN A 42 16.74 11.51 2.23
N LEU A 43 15.51 11.32 2.75
CA LEU A 43 14.53 10.42 2.11
C LEU A 43 13.56 11.14 1.17
N ALA A 44 13.34 12.44 1.36
CA ALA A 44 12.72 13.26 0.32
C ALA A 44 13.73 13.57 -0.79
N GLY A 45 13.30 14.19 -1.88
CA GLY A 45 14.18 14.62 -2.98
C GLY A 45 14.82 13.50 -3.81
N GLU A 46 14.59 12.25 -3.43
CA GLU A 46 14.92 11.06 -4.19
C GLU A 46 13.92 10.86 -5.34
N GLY A 47 14.44 10.35 -6.46
CA GLY A 47 13.65 9.95 -7.61
C GLY A 47 12.75 8.74 -7.35
N PHE A 48 11.59 8.71 -7.99
CA PHE A 48 10.56 7.69 -7.79
C PHE A 48 9.92 7.25 -9.12
N ASP A 49 9.82 5.94 -9.35
CA ASP A 49 9.07 5.37 -10.47
C ASP A 49 7.69 4.91 -10.01
N ILE A 50 6.65 5.64 -10.44
CA ILE A 50 5.26 5.38 -10.06
C ILE A 50 4.74 4.04 -10.58
N THR A 51 5.24 3.58 -11.73
CA THR A 51 4.81 2.32 -12.36
C THR A 51 5.35 1.11 -11.59
N LYS A 52 6.53 1.27 -10.97
CA LYS A 52 7.19 0.23 -10.17
C LYS A 52 6.92 0.40 -8.67
N MET A 53 6.30 1.50 -8.25
CA MET A 53 6.14 1.92 -6.85
C MET A 53 7.45 1.84 -6.07
N LYS A 54 8.54 2.29 -6.69
CA LYS A 54 9.89 2.10 -6.19
C LYS A 54 10.72 3.38 -6.29
N ARG A 55 11.45 3.66 -5.21
CA ARG A 55 12.51 4.66 -5.21
C ARG A 55 13.68 4.25 -6.11
N LYS A 56 14.36 5.22 -6.69
CA LYS A 56 15.41 4.99 -7.68
C LYS A 56 16.81 4.88 -7.09
N GLY A 57 17.02 5.31 -5.85
CA GLY A 57 18.35 5.51 -5.26
C GLY A 57 19.08 6.74 -5.81
N ALA A 58 18.49 7.44 -6.79
CA ALA A 58 19.09 8.60 -7.44
C ALA A 58 18.39 9.88 -6.96
N TYR A 59 19.17 10.82 -6.45
CA TYR A 59 18.69 12.10 -5.96
C TYR A 59 18.57 13.12 -7.07
N VAL A 60 17.42 13.80 -7.13
CA VAL A 60 17.19 14.93 -8.05
C VAL A 60 17.29 16.28 -7.34
N ILE A 61 17.13 16.28 -6.03
CA ILE A 61 17.35 17.42 -5.14
C ILE A 61 18.62 17.17 -4.32
N ASP A 62 19.42 18.22 -4.18
CA ASP A 62 20.59 18.23 -3.32
C ASP A 62 20.17 18.40 -1.86
N LEU A 63 20.48 17.37 -1.06
CA LEU A 63 20.24 17.29 0.38
C LEU A 63 21.54 17.22 1.18
N SER A 64 22.69 17.38 0.52
CA SER A 64 24.00 17.39 1.17
C SER A 64 24.33 18.76 1.81
N ASP A 65 23.83 19.84 1.19
CA ASP A 65 24.01 21.20 1.66
C ASP A 65 23.11 21.51 2.86
N TRP A 66 23.71 21.78 4.01
CA TRP A 66 23.01 22.23 5.25
C TRP A 66 23.42 23.65 5.69
N LYS A 67 24.52 24.18 5.14
CA LYS A 67 25.16 25.42 5.61
C LYS A 67 24.79 26.63 4.76
N ARG A 68 24.39 27.72 5.41
CA ARG A 68 24.10 29.02 4.78
C ARG A 68 25.39 29.82 4.52
N LYS A 69 25.29 30.90 3.74
CA LYS A 69 26.45 31.74 3.35
C LYS A 69 27.14 32.41 4.55
N ASP A 70 26.36 32.80 5.55
CA ASP A 70 26.77 33.36 6.83
C ASP A 70 27.29 32.30 7.83
N LYS A 71 27.44 31.05 7.38
CA LYS A 71 27.89 29.88 8.16
C LYS A 71 26.89 29.37 9.21
N THR A 72 25.67 29.92 9.25
CA THR A 72 24.58 29.40 10.09
C THR A 72 23.87 28.22 9.41
N CYS A 73 22.96 27.57 10.13
CA CYS A 73 22.12 26.48 9.63
C CYS A 73 20.78 26.45 10.39
N THR A 74 19.86 25.60 9.95
CA THR A 74 18.64 25.31 10.70
C THR A 74 18.91 24.14 11.65
N ILE A 75 18.70 24.36 12.95
CA ILE A 75 18.81 23.35 14.00
C ILE A 75 17.45 23.11 14.60
N CYS A 76 17.12 21.84 14.86
CA CYS A 76 15.90 21.40 15.49
C CYS A 76 16.19 20.57 16.73
N ARG A 77 15.36 20.70 17.76
CA ARG A 77 15.42 19.86 18.95
C ARG A 77 14.61 18.58 18.72
N ASN A 78 15.23 17.41 18.79
CA ASN A 78 14.54 16.14 18.58
C ASN A 78 14.05 15.54 19.92
N PRO A 79 12.73 15.58 20.21
CA PRO A 79 12.20 15.07 21.48
C PRO A 79 12.31 13.55 21.61
N TYR A 80 12.47 12.80 20.51
CA TYR A 80 12.58 11.34 20.52
C TYR A 80 14.03 10.86 20.71
N LEU A 81 15.00 11.77 20.77
CA LEU A 81 16.41 11.50 21.03
C LEU A 81 16.91 12.41 22.16
N GLU A 82 16.19 12.38 23.29
CA GLU A 82 16.56 13.09 24.53
C GLU A 82 16.74 14.61 24.35
N GLY A 83 16.07 15.20 23.36
CA GLY A 83 16.19 16.62 23.05
C GLY A 83 17.50 17.01 22.36
N LYS A 84 18.22 16.06 21.74
CA LYS A 84 19.43 16.32 20.95
C LYS A 84 19.17 17.35 19.86
N LEU A 85 20.12 18.27 19.68
CA LEU A 85 20.10 19.25 18.59
C LEU A 85 20.55 18.58 17.29
N GLN A 86 19.73 18.72 16.25
CA GLN A 86 19.97 18.14 14.93
C GLN A 86 19.82 19.20 13.84
N LYS A 87 20.74 19.21 12.88
CA LYS A 87 20.69 20.13 11.74
C LYS A 87 19.90 19.53 10.58
N LEU A 88 19.37 20.42 9.74
CA LEU A 88 18.63 20.05 8.54
C LEU A 88 19.35 20.49 7.26
N PRO A 89 19.22 19.74 6.16
CA PRO A 89 19.57 20.23 4.83
C PRO A 89 18.80 21.51 4.48
N LEU A 90 19.39 22.40 3.68
CA LEU A 90 18.78 23.68 3.26
C LEU A 90 17.47 23.48 2.48
N SER A 91 17.37 22.38 1.74
CA SER A 91 16.19 22.04 0.95
C SER A 91 15.06 21.45 1.80
N VAL A 92 15.31 21.09 3.07
CA VAL A 92 14.32 20.54 4.00
C VAL A 92 13.68 21.66 4.81
N VAL A 93 12.35 21.72 4.79
CA VAL A 93 11.57 22.73 5.50
C VAL A 93 10.38 22.10 6.21
N ASP A 94 9.83 22.81 7.18
CA ASP A 94 8.68 22.38 7.99
C ASP A 94 8.88 21.01 8.65
N TRP A 95 10.11 20.72 9.09
CA TRP A 95 10.41 19.52 9.85
C TRP A 95 9.69 19.55 11.20
N ARG A 96 9.00 18.45 11.51
CA ARG A 96 8.24 18.29 12.75
C ARG A 96 8.46 16.91 13.36
N PRO A 97 8.69 16.83 14.67
CA PRO A 97 8.47 15.60 15.40
C PRO A 97 6.96 15.35 15.49
N ASN A 98 6.49 14.23 14.97
CA ASN A 98 5.08 13.84 15.00
C ASN A 98 4.98 12.34 15.30
N HIS A 99 4.61 12.00 16.54
CA HIS A 99 4.50 10.61 16.97
C HIS A 99 3.07 10.13 16.83
N HIS A 100 2.83 9.20 15.91
CA HIS A 100 1.54 8.58 15.70
C HIS A 100 1.70 7.11 15.32
N CYS A 101 1.37 6.21 16.24
CA CYS A 101 1.57 4.78 16.05
C CYS A 101 0.27 4.03 16.28
N SER A 102 -0.16 3.26 15.28
CA SER A 102 -1.31 2.37 15.41
C SER A 102 -0.82 1.06 15.98
N VAL A 103 -1.29 0.72 17.19
CA VAL A 103 -1.13 -0.64 17.73
C VAL A 103 -2.05 -1.62 17.01
N LYS A 104 -3.12 -1.13 16.36
CA LYS A 104 -4.06 -1.95 15.61
C LYS A 104 -3.50 -2.32 14.24
N VAL A 105 -3.58 -3.61 13.92
CA VAL A 105 -3.31 -4.13 12.57
C VAL A 105 -4.45 -3.72 11.64
N ALA A 106 -4.14 -2.90 10.64
CA ALA A 106 -5.04 -2.61 9.54
C ALA A 106 -5.00 -3.79 8.56
N SER A 107 -6.16 -4.27 8.12
CA SER A 107 -6.21 -5.36 7.17
C SER A 107 -7.32 -5.24 6.15
N SER A 108 -7.12 -5.83 4.98
CA SER A 108 -8.06 -5.81 3.86
C SER A 108 -8.05 -7.14 3.13
N LEU A 109 -9.14 -7.42 2.41
CA LEU A 109 -9.27 -8.57 1.52
C LEU A 109 -9.48 -8.07 0.09
N TYR A 110 -8.74 -8.64 -0.84
CA TYR A 110 -8.81 -8.35 -2.26
C TYR A 110 -9.10 -9.63 -3.03
N GLN A 111 -10.19 -9.63 -3.79
CA GLN A 111 -10.60 -10.77 -4.61
C GLN A 111 -9.94 -10.78 -6.01
N SER A 112 -9.13 -9.77 -6.33
CA SER A 112 -8.45 -9.62 -7.61
C SER A 112 -7.06 -8.98 -7.44
N SER A 113 -6.12 -9.32 -8.35
CA SER A 113 -4.80 -8.67 -8.40
C SER A 113 -4.95 -7.18 -8.69
N GLU A 114 -5.94 -6.80 -9.50
CA GLU A 114 -6.18 -5.43 -9.92
C GLU A 114 -6.62 -4.55 -8.74
N ALA A 115 -7.49 -5.05 -7.87
CA ALA A 115 -7.90 -4.32 -6.67
C ALA A 115 -6.73 -4.14 -5.70
N LEU A 116 -5.93 -5.20 -5.48
CA LEU A 116 -4.74 -5.16 -4.63
C LEU A 116 -3.69 -4.17 -5.15
N VAL A 117 -3.35 -4.24 -6.43
CA VAL A 117 -2.37 -3.34 -7.06
C VAL A 117 -2.85 -1.89 -7.04
N SER A 118 -4.15 -1.65 -7.29
CA SER A 118 -4.72 -0.31 -7.21
C SER A 118 -4.58 0.29 -5.81
N ALA A 119 -4.79 -0.52 -4.77
CA ALA A 119 -4.66 -0.10 -3.37
C ALA A 119 -3.21 0.24 -2.96
N SER A 120 -2.19 -0.29 -3.66
CA SER A 120 -0.77 0.00 -3.37
C SER A 120 -0.41 1.49 -3.46
N SER A 121 -1.14 2.24 -4.30
CA SER A 121 -0.95 3.68 -4.48
C SER A 121 -1.44 4.54 -3.31
N ASN A 122 -2.13 3.96 -2.32
CA ASN A 122 -2.64 4.70 -1.15
C ASN A 122 -1.53 5.31 -0.28
N SER A 123 -0.28 4.85 -0.42
CA SER A 123 0.88 5.48 0.25
C SER A 123 1.27 6.84 -0.37
N VAL A 124 0.74 7.18 -1.55
CA VAL A 124 0.93 8.47 -2.22
C VAL A 124 -0.21 9.41 -1.82
N GLU A 125 0.08 10.43 -1.02
CA GLU A 125 -0.92 11.31 -0.39
C GLU A 125 -1.55 12.32 -1.36
N ASN A 126 -0.85 12.66 -2.45
CA ASN A 126 -1.29 13.67 -3.41
C ASN A 126 -1.70 13.05 -4.75
N ASN A 127 -2.34 13.86 -5.59
CA ASN A 127 -2.63 13.46 -6.96
C ASN A 127 -1.36 13.50 -7.82
N TRP A 128 -0.61 12.40 -7.82
CA TRP A 128 0.60 12.25 -8.63
C TRP A 128 0.39 12.46 -10.14
N LYS A 129 -0.85 12.34 -10.65
CA LYS A 129 -1.18 12.58 -12.06
C LYS A 129 -1.23 14.06 -12.44
N SER A 130 -1.12 14.96 -11.45
CA SER A 130 -1.16 16.40 -11.68
C SER A 130 -0.11 16.81 -12.72
N ASN A 131 -0.50 17.70 -13.63
CA ASN A 131 0.36 18.24 -14.70
C ASN A 131 0.96 17.18 -15.66
N LEU A 132 0.39 15.97 -15.71
CA LEU A 132 0.74 14.92 -16.67
C LEU A 132 -0.40 14.66 -17.66
N ASP A 133 -0.04 14.26 -18.87
CA ASP A 133 -0.98 13.94 -19.96
C ASP A 133 -1.31 12.44 -19.95
N VAL A 134 -1.81 11.96 -18.80
CA VAL A 134 -2.13 10.53 -18.55
C VAL A 134 -3.64 10.26 -18.53
N SER A 135 -4.45 11.23 -18.96
CA SER A 135 -5.89 11.05 -19.13
C SER A 135 -6.17 10.24 -20.40
N VAL A 136 -6.72 9.04 -20.24
CA VAL A 136 -7.14 8.22 -21.37
C VAL A 136 -8.63 8.40 -21.57
N LYS A 137 -9.05 8.68 -22.81
CA LYS A 137 -10.48 8.73 -23.19
C LYS A 137 -11.12 7.44 -22.69
N LYS A 138 -12.29 7.53 -22.04
CA LYS A 138 -13.05 6.39 -21.52
C LYS A 138 -13.34 5.39 -22.66
N VAL A 139 -12.45 4.44 -22.89
CA VAL A 139 -12.66 3.29 -23.78
C VAL A 139 -12.79 2.08 -22.88
N GLN A 140 -13.97 1.45 -22.86
CA GLN A 140 -14.36 0.12 -22.35
C GLN A 140 -13.45 -0.66 -21.36
N GLY A 141 -12.77 0.05 -20.44
CA GLY A 141 -11.81 -0.49 -19.48
C GLY A 141 -11.13 0.64 -18.69
N SER A 142 -10.44 0.30 -17.60
CA SER A 142 -9.62 1.24 -16.84
C SER A 142 -8.14 0.87 -16.93
N LEU A 143 -7.26 1.87 -16.82
CA LEU A 143 -5.81 1.65 -16.82
C LEU A 143 -5.27 1.67 -15.41
N MET A 144 -4.54 0.62 -15.05
CA MET A 144 -3.72 0.58 -13.86
C MET A 144 -2.34 1.13 -14.21
N MET A 145 -2.04 2.33 -13.73
CA MET A 145 -0.79 3.02 -14.03
C MET A 145 0.19 2.95 -12.85
N ALA A 146 -0.27 3.27 -11.64
CA ALA A 146 0.57 3.17 -10.45
C ALA A 146 0.72 1.70 -10.05
N GLY A 147 1.97 1.28 -9.82
CA GLY A 147 2.29 -0.08 -9.37
C GLY A 147 2.08 -1.18 -10.40
N SER A 148 1.80 -0.87 -11.66
CA SER A 148 1.61 -1.84 -12.75
C SER A 148 2.77 -2.84 -12.90
N HIS A 149 3.99 -2.41 -12.62
CA HIS A 149 5.21 -3.23 -12.64
C HIS A 149 5.88 -3.29 -11.26
N SER A 150 5.10 -3.15 -10.20
CA SER A 150 5.58 -3.35 -8.82
C SER A 150 5.80 -4.83 -8.52
N LYS A 151 6.63 -5.13 -7.50
CA LYS A 151 6.77 -6.49 -6.97
C LYS A 151 5.42 -7.09 -6.56
N LEU A 152 4.52 -6.27 -6.03
CA LEU A 152 3.18 -6.68 -5.63
C LEU A 152 2.31 -7.06 -6.85
N ALA A 153 2.44 -6.33 -7.95
CA ALA A 153 1.77 -6.68 -9.21
C ALA A 153 2.32 -7.99 -9.77
N GLU A 154 3.64 -8.14 -9.83
CA GLU A 154 4.28 -9.39 -10.26
C GLU A 154 3.83 -10.58 -9.41
N PHE A 155 3.96 -10.47 -8.08
CA PHE A 155 3.53 -11.49 -7.13
C PHE A 155 2.07 -11.87 -7.34
N SER A 156 1.16 -10.90 -7.31
CA SER A 156 -0.28 -11.17 -7.36
C SER A 156 -0.73 -11.71 -8.73
N MET A 157 -0.21 -11.18 -9.83
CA MET A 157 -0.58 -11.60 -11.18
C MET A 157 -0.01 -12.98 -11.53
N GLU A 158 1.17 -13.34 -11.01
CA GLU A 158 1.70 -14.68 -11.18
C GLU A 158 0.79 -15.73 -10.53
N LYS A 159 0.23 -15.43 -9.35
CA LYS A 159 -0.71 -16.34 -8.67
C LYS A 159 -2.02 -16.48 -9.44
N THR A 160 -2.66 -15.37 -9.82
CA THR A 160 -3.96 -15.40 -10.51
C THR A 160 -3.90 -15.99 -11.92
N LYS A 161 -2.71 -16.02 -12.56
CA LYS A 161 -2.49 -16.78 -13.79
C LYS A 161 -2.47 -18.31 -13.59
N LYS A 162 -2.14 -18.79 -12.40
CA LYS A 162 -1.99 -20.23 -12.09
C LYS A 162 -3.26 -20.86 -11.56
N ASP A 163 -4.00 -20.14 -10.72
CA ASP A 163 -5.22 -20.64 -10.06
C ASP A 163 -6.10 -19.45 -9.62
N LYS A 164 -7.25 -19.75 -9.02
CA LYS A 164 -8.12 -18.77 -8.39
C LYS A 164 -7.59 -18.37 -7.01
N PHE A 165 -7.05 -17.15 -6.92
CA PHE A 165 -6.50 -16.58 -5.69
C PHE A 165 -7.26 -15.32 -5.23
N SER A 166 -7.37 -15.19 -3.91
CA SER A 166 -7.61 -13.92 -3.22
C SER A 166 -6.37 -13.53 -2.41
N PHE A 167 -6.33 -12.30 -1.94
CA PHE A 167 -5.20 -11.76 -1.19
C PHE A 167 -5.68 -11.02 0.04
N THR A 168 -5.06 -11.26 1.18
CA THR A 168 -5.27 -10.45 2.37
C THR A 168 -4.03 -9.64 2.68
N SER A 169 -4.20 -8.34 2.95
CA SER A 169 -3.13 -7.48 3.41
C SER A 169 -3.25 -7.23 4.91
N HIS A 170 -2.10 -7.18 5.58
CA HIS A 170 -1.94 -6.82 6.99
C HIS A 170 -0.87 -5.73 7.07
N GLN A 171 -1.21 -4.61 7.70
CA GLN A 171 -0.33 -3.45 7.80
C GLN A 171 -0.34 -2.85 9.21
N VAL A 172 0.85 -2.49 9.68
CA VAL A 172 1.06 -1.61 10.84
C VAL A 172 2.01 -0.50 10.46
N SER A 173 1.85 0.66 11.10
CA SER A 173 2.74 1.80 10.90
C SER A 173 2.86 2.65 12.15
N CYS A 174 4.05 3.23 12.32
CA CYS A 174 4.39 4.12 13.41
C CYS A 174 5.17 5.30 12.84
N LEU A 175 4.63 6.51 12.99
CA LEU A 175 5.20 7.76 12.49
C LEU A 175 5.97 8.46 13.60
N TYR A 176 7.08 9.10 13.25
CA TYR A 176 7.92 9.89 14.15
C TYR A 176 8.24 11.29 13.60
N TYR A 177 8.44 11.43 12.28
CA TYR A 177 8.86 12.71 11.70
C TYR A 177 8.04 13.04 10.47
N SER A 178 7.84 14.31 10.20
CA SER A 178 7.35 14.77 8.90
C SER A 178 8.09 16.01 8.46
N TYR A 179 8.27 16.15 7.14
CA TYR A 179 8.82 17.35 6.54
C TYR A 179 8.47 17.41 5.05
N ARG A 180 8.77 18.55 4.42
CA ARG A 180 8.71 18.70 2.98
C ARG A 180 9.98 19.33 2.42
N VAL A 181 10.09 19.25 1.11
CA VAL A 181 11.11 19.95 0.36
C VAL A 181 10.65 21.39 0.09
N SER A 182 11.62 22.32 0.07
CA SER A 182 11.42 23.70 -0.39
C SER A 182 10.80 23.74 -1.79
N SER A 183 10.00 24.78 -2.07
CA SER A 183 9.39 24.99 -3.39
C SER A 183 10.42 25.35 -4.48
N ASN A 184 11.61 25.83 -4.09
CA ASN A 184 12.72 26.09 -4.99
C ASN A 184 14.00 25.40 -4.46
N PRO A 185 14.05 24.05 -4.53
CA PRO A 185 15.17 23.31 -3.99
C PRO A 185 16.38 23.42 -4.91
N ARG A 186 17.58 23.21 -4.35
CA ARG A 186 18.78 23.05 -5.19
C ARG A 186 18.71 21.70 -5.88
N LEU A 187 18.82 21.69 -7.20
CA LEU A 187 18.85 20.44 -7.96
C LEU A 187 20.22 19.78 -7.86
N HIS A 188 20.21 18.45 -7.73
CA HIS A 188 21.42 17.65 -7.69
C HIS A 188 22.24 17.82 -8.99
N PRO A 189 23.58 17.98 -8.93
CA PRO A 189 24.41 18.25 -10.12
C PRO A 189 24.25 17.22 -11.24
N GLU A 190 24.16 15.94 -10.90
CA GLU A 190 23.97 14.86 -11.88
C GLU A 190 22.63 14.96 -12.60
N PHE A 191 21.55 15.26 -11.89
CA PHE A 191 20.24 15.46 -12.51
C PHE A 191 20.25 16.67 -13.44
N ARG A 192 20.83 17.80 -12.99
CA ARG A 192 20.98 19.00 -13.84
C ARG A 192 21.77 18.70 -15.11
N ARG A 193 22.85 17.93 -15.01
CA ARG A 193 23.66 17.53 -16.17
C ARG A 193 22.85 16.62 -17.10
N ALA A 194 22.14 15.63 -16.57
CA ALA A 194 21.31 14.73 -17.35
C ALA A 194 20.23 15.48 -18.14
N VAL A 195 19.55 16.45 -17.52
CA VAL A 195 18.56 17.30 -18.19
C VAL A 195 19.19 18.13 -19.31
N LYS A 196 20.38 18.71 -19.09
CA LYS A 196 21.09 19.50 -20.13
C LYS A 196 21.50 18.66 -21.34
N LEU A 197 21.75 17.37 -21.16
CA LEU A 197 22.13 16.45 -22.23
C LEU A 197 20.93 15.87 -23.00
N LEU A 198 19.71 16.18 -22.57
CA LEU A 198 18.53 15.77 -23.32
C LEU A 198 18.49 16.44 -24.70
N PRO A 199 17.96 15.74 -25.71
CA PRO A 199 17.60 16.35 -26.98
C PRO A 199 16.70 17.58 -26.79
N LYS A 200 16.72 18.51 -27.74
CA LYS A 200 15.89 19.72 -27.68
C LYS A 200 14.39 19.43 -27.74
N ALA A 201 13.99 18.34 -28.40
CA ALA A 201 12.61 17.93 -28.55
C ALA A 201 12.46 16.43 -28.26
N TYR A 202 11.34 16.03 -27.67
CA TYR A 202 10.95 14.63 -27.54
C TYR A 202 10.31 14.13 -28.84
N THR A 203 10.96 13.19 -29.51
CA THR A 203 10.51 12.54 -30.75
C THR A 203 10.70 11.02 -30.66
N GLN A 204 10.15 10.26 -31.60
CA GLN A 204 10.31 8.80 -31.62
C GLN A 204 11.78 8.37 -31.72
N GLU A 205 12.58 9.05 -32.54
CA GLU A 205 14.00 8.76 -32.75
C GLU A 205 14.82 8.90 -31.45
N ASN A 206 14.49 9.88 -30.62
CA ASN A 206 15.26 10.19 -29.43
C ASN A 206 14.56 9.81 -28.11
N LYS A 207 13.43 9.10 -28.21
CA LYS A 207 12.63 8.58 -27.09
C LYS A 207 13.49 7.93 -26.01
N GLN A 208 14.43 7.08 -26.43
CA GLN A 208 15.29 6.32 -25.51
C GLN A 208 16.21 7.20 -24.66
N ARG A 209 16.59 8.40 -25.13
CA ARG A 209 17.40 9.32 -24.33
C ARG A 209 16.62 9.91 -23.15
N TYR A 210 15.33 10.18 -23.34
CA TYR A 210 14.44 10.58 -22.25
C TYR A 210 14.12 9.41 -21.32
N TYR A 211 13.89 8.22 -21.87
CA TYR A 211 13.60 7.04 -21.06
C TYR A 211 14.80 6.66 -20.19
N LYS A 212 16.03 6.81 -20.69
CA LYS A 212 17.24 6.66 -19.86
C LYS A 212 17.27 7.62 -18.66
N LEU A 213 16.80 8.87 -18.82
CA LEU A 213 16.68 9.79 -17.69
C LEU A 213 15.62 9.31 -16.68
N ILE A 214 14.48 8.83 -17.16
CA ILE A 214 13.40 8.27 -16.34
C ILE A 214 13.85 6.97 -15.64
N ASP A 215 14.62 6.13 -16.31
CA ASP A 215 15.18 4.90 -15.74
C ASP A 215 16.21 5.18 -14.66
N ASN A 216 16.91 6.31 -14.71
CA ASN A 216 17.87 6.69 -13.68
C ASN A 216 17.20 7.42 -12.52
N PHE A 217 16.39 8.45 -12.80
CA PHE A 217 15.85 9.38 -11.80
C PHE A 217 14.36 9.18 -11.51
N GLY A 218 13.68 8.32 -12.25
CA GLY A 218 12.27 8.01 -12.04
C GLY A 218 11.35 8.89 -12.87
N THR A 219 10.07 8.75 -12.60
CA THR A 219 8.98 9.55 -13.18
C THR A 219 8.68 10.81 -12.35
N HIS A 220 8.85 10.67 -11.04
CA HIS A 220 8.51 11.63 -10.01
C HIS A 220 9.69 11.78 -9.05
N TYR A 221 9.56 12.70 -8.10
CA TYR A 221 10.42 12.80 -6.93
C TYR A 221 9.58 13.04 -5.69
N ILE A 222 10.14 12.68 -4.54
CA ILE A 222 9.44 12.78 -3.26
C ILE A 222 9.50 14.21 -2.73
N THR A 223 8.36 14.84 -2.51
CA THR A 223 8.24 16.26 -2.10
C THR A 223 7.89 16.46 -0.64
N LYS A 224 7.09 15.56 -0.07
CA LYS A 224 6.67 15.56 1.33
C LYS A 224 6.75 14.14 1.85
N VAL A 225 7.14 13.97 3.10
CA VAL A 225 7.30 12.66 3.73
C VAL A 225 6.70 12.63 5.12
N GLU A 226 6.11 11.49 5.45
CA GLU A 226 5.90 11.06 6.83
C GLU A 226 6.79 9.83 7.07
N LEU A 227 7.66 9.96 8.06
CA LEU A 227 8.74 9.04 8.34
C LEU A 227 8.50 8.30 9.65
N GLY A 228 8.92 7.04 9.66
CA GLY A 228 8.91 6.18 10.82
C GLY A 228 9.14 4.74 10.39
N GLY A 229 8.20 3.85 10.67
CA GLY A 229 8.27 2.48 10.23
C GLY A 229 6.93 1.94 9.78
N SER A 230 6.96 1.02 8.83
CA SER A 230 5.79 0.24 8.45
C SER A 230 6.15 -1.19 8.13
N VAL A 231 5.24 -2.10 8.48
CA VAL A 231 5.29 -3.50 8.04
C VAL A 231 4.02 -3.75 7.26
N HIS A 232 4.16 -4.18 6.01
CA HIS A 232 3.06 -4.53 5.13
C HIS A 232 3.27 -5.94 4.59
N SER A 233 2.39 -6.87 4.95
CA SER A 233 2.44 -8.24 4.49
C SER A 233 1.19 -8.57 3.70
N VAL A 234 1.36 -9.16 2.52
CA VAL A 234 0.27 -9.61 1.66
C VAL A 234 0.35 -11.13 1.56
N THR A 235 -0.67 -11.81 2.06
CA THR A 235 -0.80 -13.26 2.03
C THR A 235 -1.72 -13.66 0.88
N SER A 236 -1.26 -14.59 0.04
CA SER A 236 -2.07 -15.17 -1.03
C SER A 236 -2.88 -16.36 -0.53
N ILE A 237 -4.14 -16.46 -0.96
CA ILE A 237 -5.09 -17.49 -0.54
C ILE A 237 -5.60 -18.22 -1.79
N ARG A 238 -5.31 -19.52 -1.90
CA ARG A 238 -5.91 -20.38 -2.93
C ARG A 238 -7.38 -20.62 -2.58
N GLN A 239 -8.29 -19.86 -3.18
CA GLN A 239 -9.67 -19.78 -2.71
C GLN A 239 -10.37 -21.13 -2.72
N CYS A 240 -10.23 -21.90 -3.81
CA CYS A 240 -10.93 -23.16 -3.93
C CYS A 240 -10.32 -24.27 -3.08
N GLN A 241 -9.01 -24.22 -2.81
CA GLN A 241 -8.38 -25.12 -1.85
C GLN A 241 -8.87 -24.83 -0.42
N ALA A 242 -8.92 -23.56 -0.02
CA ALA A 242 -9.46 -23.15 1.27
C ALA A 242 -10.94 -23.56 1.41
N ALA A 243 -11.75 -23.35 0.37
CA ALA A 243 -13.16 -23.74 0.35
C ALA A 243 -13.34 -25.26 0.54
N LEU A 244 -12.50 -26.08 -0.09
CA LEU A 244 -12.51 -27.55 0.10
C LEU A 244 -12.08 -28.00 1.50
N GLN A 245 -11.39 -27.14 2.26
CA GLN A 245 -11.09 -27.32 3.67
C GLN A 245 -12.19 -26.74 4.58
N GLY A 246 -13.26 -26.19 4.03
CA GLY A 246 -14.35 -25.57 4.78
C GLY A 246 -14.00 -24.20 5.36
N LEU A 247 -13.09 -23.46 4.71
CA LEU A 247 -12.65 -22.11 5.06
C LEU A 247 -13.05 -21.11 3.98
N SER A 248 -13.55 -19.94 4.38
CA SER A 248 -13.73 -18.79 3.49
C SER A 248 -12.47 -17.90 3.47
N SER A 249 -12.35 -17.04 2.46
CA SER A 249 -11.24 -16.07 2.41
C SER A 249 -11.29 -15.09 3.59
N GLU A 250 -12.49 -14.72 4.02
CA GLU A 250 -12.75 -13.89 5.20
C GLU A 250 -12.33 -14.59 6.49
N GLU A 251 -12.65 -15.88 6.66
CA GLU A 251 -12.25 -16.66 7.85
C GLU A 251 -10.71 -16.75 7.94
N VAL A 252 -10.04 -17.00 6.81
CA VAL A 252 -8.57 -16.98 6.73
C VAL A 252 -8.02 -15.60 7.10
N LYS A 253 -8.57 -14.52 6.54
CA LYS A 253 -8.17 -13.14 6.89
C LYS A 253 -8.33 -12.88 8.39
N THR A 254 -9.49 -13.18 8.96
CA THR A 254 -9.78 -12.93 10.38
C THR A 254 -8.79 -13.66 11.28
N CYS A 255 -8.43 -14.89 10.96
CA CYS A 255 -7.46 -15.63 11.78
C CYS A 255 -6.03 -15.17 11.60
N LEU A 256 -5.65 -14.70 10.41
CA LEU A 256 -4.40 -13.98 10.22
C LEU A 256 -4.40 -12.62 10.96
N ASP A 257 -5.54 -11.92 11.06
CA ASP A 257 -5.66 -10.69 11.87
C ASP A 257 -5.39 -10.98 13.36
N VAL A 258 -5.88 -12.10 13.88
CA VAL A 258 -5.66 -12.53 15.26
C VAL A 258 -4.19 -12.84 15.52
N GLU A 259 -3.54 -13.60 14.64
CA GLU A 259 -2.13 -13.93 14.78
C GLU A 259 -1.23 -12.70 14.57
N ALA A 260 -1.61 -11.79 13.67
CA ALA A 260 -0.90 -10.53 13.46
C ALA A 260 -0.97 -9.61 14.68
N ALA A 261 -2.16 -9.48 15.27
CA ALA A 261 -2.39 -8.69 16.47
C ALA A 261 -1.55 -9.21 17.65
N ALA A 262 -1.49 -10.53 17.82
CA ALA A 262 -0.67 -11.14 18.86
C ALA A 262 0.82 -10.75 18.75
N SER A 263 1.37 -10.69 17.53
CA SER A 263 2.78 -10.32 17.31
C SER A 263 3.09 -8.85 17.62
N VAL A 264 2.10 -7.95 17.48
CA VAL A 264 2.28 -6.52 17.72
C VAL A 264 1.82 -6.06 19.12
N GLY A 265 1.38 -7.01 19.96
CA GLY A 265 0.85 -6.72 21.30
C GLY A 265 -0.55 -6.12 21.32
N ASP A 266 -1.33 -6.30 20.24
CA ASP A 266 -2.75 -5.92 20.16
C ASP A 266 -3.65 -7.07 20.67
N ASN A 267 -4.58 -6.75 21.55
CA ASN A 267 -5.48 -7.73 22.14
C ASN A 267 -6.79 -7.81 21.33
N LYS A 268 -6.93 -8.84 20.50
CA LYS A 268 -8.18 -9.14 19.79
C LYS A 268 -9.24 -9.72 20.72
N LEU A 269 -10.50 -9.69 20.26
CA LEU A 269 -11.63 -10.18 21.05
C LEU A 269 -11.50 -11.68 21.32
N SER A 270 -11.80 -12.10 22.54
CA SER A 270 -11.71 -13.51 22.95
C SER A 270 -12.56 -14.44 22.08
N THR A 271 -13.67 -13.95 21.51
CA THR A 271 -14.52 -14.69 20.58
C THR A 271 -13.82 -14.99 19.26
N GLU A 272 -13.09 -14.03 18.67
CA GLU A 272 -12.33 -14.23 17.42
C GLU A 272 -11.21 -15.25 17.64
N VAL A 273 -10.50 -15.15 18.77
CA VAL A 273 -9.46 -16.10 19.16
C VAL A 273 -10.03 -17.52 19.29
N LYS A 274 -11.20 -17.68 19.95
CA LYS A 274 -11.86 -18.98 20.08
C LYS A 274 -12.31 -19.54 18.73
N HIS A 275 -12.89 -18.68 17.88
CA HIS A 275 -13.28 -19.07 16.53
C HIS A 275 -12.08 -19.57 15.73
N CYS A 276 -10.96 -18.84 15.74
CA CYS A 276 -9.75 -19.22 15.01
C CYS A 276 -9.09 -20.49 15.54
N LYS A 277 -9.13 -20.74 16.85
CA LYS A 277 -8.69 -22.03 17.42
C LYS A 277 -9.53 -23.19 16.88
N SER A 278 -10.85 -23.04 16.80
CA SER A 278 -11.73 -24.07 16.22
C SER A 278 -11.55 -24.20 14.71
N ALA A 279 -11.33 -23.09 13.99
CA ALA A 279 -11.11 -23.11 12.55
C ALA A 279 -9.76 -23.77 12.18
N ALA A 280 -8.75 -23.67 13.05
CA ALA A 280 -7.46 -24.33 12.86
C ALA A 280 -7.57 -25.88 12.82
N ASP A 281 -8.60 -26.48 13.41
CA ASP A 281 -8.85 -27.93 13.33
C ASP A 281 -9.16 -28.40 11.89
N LYS A 282 -9.57 -27.49 11.02
CA LYS A 282 -9.84 -27.75 9.59
C LYS A 282 -8.55 -27.79 8.74
N LEU A 283 -7.43 -27.28 9.27
CA LEU A 283 -6.15 -27.19 8.55
C LEU A 283 -5.40 -28.52 8.58
N GLU A 284 -4.73 -28.86 7.49
CA GLU A 284 -4.10 -30.18 7.29
C GLU A 284 -3.08 -30.55 8.38
N ASN A 285 -2.28 -29.58 8.85
CA ASN A 285 -1.24 -29.80 9.86
C ASN A 285 -1.65 -29.35 11.26
N LYS A 286 -2.90 -28.87 11.46
CA LYS A 286 -3.40 -28.26 12.72
C LYS A 286 -2.50 -27.17 13.33
N ALA A 287 -1.54 -26.66 12.56
CA ALA A 287 -0.71 -25.51 12.92
C ALA A 287 -1.51 -24.20 12.77
N GLY A 288 -0.93 -23.07 13.19
CA GLY A 288 -1.54 -21.74 13.02
C GLY A 288 -1.81 -21.38 11.55
N PHE A 289 -2.70 -20.43 11.33
CA PHE A 289 -3.04 -19.91 10.01
C PHE A 289 -1.82 -19.34 9.31
N SER A 290 -0.95 -18.63 10.03
CA SER A 290 0.28 -18.07 9.45
C SER A 290 1.20 -19.13 8.87
N SER A 291 1.26 -20.31 9.50
CA SER A 291 2.08 -21.43 9.04
C SER A 291 1.47 -22.13 7.82
N ASN A 292 0.15 -22.26 7.76
CA ASN A 292 -0.56 -22.90 6.64
C ASN A 292 -0.71 -21.97 5.42
N PHE A 293 -0.85 -20.67 5.64
CA PHE A 293 -0.96 -19.65 4.60
C PHE A 293 0.33 -18.83 4.52
N ASN A 294 1.48 -19.46 4.25
CA ASN A 294 2.79 -18.81 4.32
C ASN A 294 3.30 -18.20 2.99
N ASP A 295 2.52 -18.29 1.93
CA ASP A 295 2.84 -17.72 0.61
C ASP A 295 2.60 -16.20 0.62
N ARG A 296 3.63 -15.46 1.06
CA ARG A 296 3.56 -14.03 1.40
C ARG A 296 4.57 -13.18 0.65
N LEU A 297 4.18 -11.93 0.42
CA LEU A 297 5.07 -10.83 0.12
C LEU A 297 5.06 -9.85 1.30
N THR A 298 6.18 -9.73 2.01
CA THR A 298 6.33 -8.81 3.14
C THR A 298 7.33 -7.70 2.81
N GLU A 299 6.90 -6.45 3.02
CA GLU A 299 7.75 -5.26 2.98
C GLU A 299 7.86 -4.66 4.39
N ILE A 300 9.08 -4.58 4.91
CA ILE A 300 9.40 -3.89 6.16
C ILE A 300 10.18 -2.61 5.80
N ARG A 301 9.70 -1.47 6.29
CA ARG A 301 10.30 -0.15 6.08
C ARG A 301 10.66 0.47 7.42
N GLY A 302 11.85 1.04 7.49
CA GLY A 302 12.38 1.63 8.71
C GLY A 302 12.75 0.57 9.75
N GLY A 303 13.54 1.00 10.73
CA GLY A 303 14.00 0.19 11.85
C GLY A 303 14.99 -0.89 11.46
N HIS A 304 15.48 -1.59 12.47
CA HIS A 304 16.34 -2.75 12.33
C HIS A 304 15.60 -4.00 12.78
N THR A 305 15.68 -5.05 11.98
CA THR A 305 15.14 -6.37 12.34
C THR A 305 15.86 -7.45 11.51
N THR A 306 16.03 -8.62 12.12
CA THR A 306 16.44 -9.85 11.42
C THR A 306 15.27 -10.78 11.14
N GLU A 307 14.07 -10.45 11.63
CA GLU A 307 12.86 -11.26 11.48
C GLU A 307 12.09 -10.84 10.22
N PRO A 308 12.07 -11.66 9.15
CA PRO A 308 11.40 -11.30 7.89
C PRO A 308 9.87 -11.29 7.99
N GLU A 309 9.27 -11.96 8.97
CA GLU A 309 7.83 -12.06 9.18
C GLU A 309 7.39 -11.39 10.48
N LEU A 310 7.78 -10.12 10.70
CA LEU A 310 7.47 -9.37 11.93
C LEU A 310 6.01 -9.50 12.41
N LEU A 311 5.04 -9.46 11.49
CA LEU A 311 3.61 -9.60 11.84
C LEU A 311 3.21 -11.02 12.25
N PHE A 312 3.99 -12.05 11.94
CA PHE A 312 3.66 -13.45 12.27
C PHE A 312 4.76 -14.12 13.09
N SER A 313 5.47 -13.30 13.88
CA SER A 313 6.65 -13.69 14.64
C SER A 313 6.35 -14.13 16.08
N ALA A 314 5.15 -13.90 16.63
CA ALA A 314 4.86 -14.13 18.05
C ALA A 314 5.30 -15.50 18.62
N ASN A 315 5.20 -16.57 17.82
CA ASN A 315 5.58 -17.92 18.24
C ASN A 315 7.09 -18.22 18.08
N LYS A 316 7.79 -17.45 17.24
CA LYS A 316 9.22 -17.61 16.94
C LYS A 316 10.07 -16.63 17.75
N ASP A 317 9.68 -15.37 17.75
CA ASP A 317 10.33 -14.25 18.42
C ASP A 317 9.28 -13.20 18.84
N ALA A 318 8.80 -13.30 20.08
CA ALA A 318 7.82 -12.38 20.63
C ALA A 318 8.38 -10.96 20.89
N GLY A 319 9.70 -10.78 20.89
CA GLY A 319 10.36 -9.50 21.12
C GLY A 319 10.58 -8.68 19.84
N ALA A 320 10.68 -9.36 18.69
CA ALA A 320 11.09 -8.77 17.41
C ALA A 320 10.36 -7.48 17.03
N TYR A 321 9.03 -7.43 17.18
CA TYR A 321 8.26 -6.23 16.83
C TYR A 321 8.61 -5.04 17.73
N LYS A 322 8.78 -5.28 19.03
CA LYS A 322 9.11 -4.22 20.00
C LYS A 322 10.53 -3.70 19.79
N GLU A 323 11.47 -4.58 19.46
CA GLU A 323 12.84 -4.21 19.12
C GLU A 323 12.88 -3.35 17.85
N TRP A 324 12.22 -3.81 16.78
CA TRP A 324 12.04 -3.05 15.55
C TRP A 324 11.43 -1.67 15.82
N LEU A 325 10.33 -1.61 16.56
CA LEU A 325 9.62 -0.38 16.91
C LEU A 325 10.53 0.62 17.65
N SER A 326 11.33 0.15 18.59
CA SER A 326 12.24 1.01 19.37
C SER A 326 13.38 1.61 18.55
N SER A 327 13.74 0.99 17.42
CA SER A 327 14.80 1.48 16.54
C SER A 327 14.35 2.56 15.54
N LEU A 328 13.05 2.80 15.40
CA LEU A 328 12.49 3.68 14.36
C LEU A 328 12.87 5.16 14.52
N THR A 329 13.13 5.64 15.74
CA THR A 329 13.55 7.02 15.98
C THR A 329 14.93 7.31 15.38
N LEU A 330 15.81 6.30 15.37
CA LEU A 330 17.16 6.41 14.82
C LEU A 330 17.21 6.06 13.33
N SER A 331 16.40 5.09 12.88
CA SER A 331 16.41 4.58 11.51
C SER A 331 15.02 4.63 10.85
N PRO A 332 14.40 5.80 10.72
CA PRO A 332 13.08 5.90 10.10
C PRO A 332 13.17 5.74 8.57
N ASP A 333 12.09 5.28 7.94
CA ASP A 333 11.89 5.26 6.50
C ASP A 333 10.49 5.79 6.11
N LEU A 334 10.20 5.87 4.81
CA LEU A 334 8.95 6.37 4.25
C LEU A 334 7.75 5.48 4.59
N VAL A 335 6.81 6.04 5.35
CA VAL A 335 5.50 5.43 5.58
C VAL A 335 4.49 5.93 4.55
N SER A 336 4.38 7.25 4.39
CA SER A 336 3.58 7.91 3.34
C SER A 336 4.34 9.12 2.78
N TYR A 337 3.99 9.51 1.56
CA TYR A 337 4.73 10.54 0.83
C TYR A 337 3.89 11.21 -0.25
N SER A 338 4.31 12.42 -0.65
CA SER A 338 3.80 13.11 -1.84
C SER A 338 4.82 13.08 -2.96
N LEU A 339 4.33 13.07 -4.20
CA LEU A 339 5.12 12.96 -5.41
C LEU A 339 4.79 14.07 -6.40
N ASP A 340 5.81 14.76 -6.91
CA ASP A 340 5.67 15.64 -8.06
C ASP A 340 6.47 15.08 -9.25
N ALA A 341 5.97 15.29 -10.46
CA ALA A 341 6.63 14.80 -11.67
C ALA A 341 7.97 15.51 -11.89
N LEU A 342 9.00 14.82 -12.40
CA LEU A 342 10.36 15.39 -12.52
C LEU A 342 10.42 16.69 -13.34
N HIS A 343 9.50 16.88 -14.28
CA HIS A 343 9.48 18.10 -15.10
C HIS A 343 9.11 19.36 -14.29
N GLU A 344 8.46 19.22 -13.13
CA GLU A 344 8.12 20.34 -12.23
C GLU A 344 9.36 21.00 -11.61
N LEU A 345 10.47 20.28 -11.51
CA LEU A 345 11.76 20.82 -11.05
C LEU A 345 12.39 21.80 -12.04
N LEU A 346 11.90 21.86 -13.28
CA LEU A 346 12.42 22.74 -14.32
C LEU A 346 11.62 24.05 -14.37
N PRO A 347 12.27 25.22 -14.49
CA PRO A 347 11.57 26.48 -14.68
C PRO A 347 10.63 26.44 -15.90
N THR A 348 9.52 27.18 -15.86
CA THR A 348 8.55 27.25 -16.98
C THR A 348 9.17 27.79 -18.27
N SER A 349 10.22 28.60 -18.16
CA SER A 349 11.00 29.12 -19.30
C SER A 349 11.92 28.07 -19.95
N ASN A 350 12.14 26.92 -19.31
CA ASN A 350 13.00 25.87 -19.85
C ASN A 350 12.23 24.99 -20.85
N PRO A 351 12.60 24.96 -22.15
CA PRO A 351 11.89 24.15 -23.15
C PRO A 351 11.94 22.64 -22.85
N ALA A 352 12.96 22.16 -22.13
CA ALA A 352 13.04 20.76 -21.72
C ALA A 352 11.87 20.33 -20.82
N ARG A 353 11.24 21.27 -20.09
CA ARG A 353 10.08 21.01 -19.21
C ARG A 353 8.94 20.35 -19.97
N GLN A 354 8.53 20.92 -21.10
CA GLN A 354 7.40 20.41 -21.88
C GLN A 354 7.71 19.04 -22.49
N HIS A 355 8.93 18.85 -23.00
CA HIS A 355 9.34 17.58 -23.60
C HIS A 355 9.51 16.47 -22.56
N LEU A 356 10.04 16.79 -21.38
CA LEU A 356 10.14 15.85 -20.27
C LEU A 356 8.74 15.46 -19.74
N ARG A 357 7.79 16.40 -19.64
CA ARG A 357 6.38 16.10 -19.31
C ARG A 357 5.78 15.08 -20.28
N LYS A 358 5.93 15.30 -21.59
CA LYS A 358 5.45 14.39 -22.63
C LYS A 358 6.10 13.01 -22.50
N ALA A 359 7.42 12.96 -22.31
CA ALA A 359 8.15 11.71 -22.16
C ALA A 359 7.70 10.91 -20.93
N ILE A 360 7.51 11.57 -19.78
CA ILE A 360 7.03 10.93 -18.54
C ILE A 360 5.61 10.42 -18.73
N SER A 361 4.73 11.23 -19.32
CA SER A 361 3.33 10.83 -19.58
C SER A 361 3.29 9.61 -20.51
N HIS A 362 4.08 9.63 -21.58
CA HIS A 362 4.19 8.50 -22.50
C HIS A 362 4.76 7.25 -21.82
N TYR A 363 5.83 7.38 -21.02
CA TYR A 363 6.41 6.26 -20.27
C TYR A 363 5.39 5.60 -19.35
N ILE A 364 4.62 6.39 -18.59
CA ILE A 364 3.61 5.87 -17.66
C ILE A 364 2.50 5.14 -18.42
N LEU A 365 2.04 5.69 -19.55
CA LEU A 365 1.01 5.06 -20.37
C LEU A 365 1.49 3.76 -21.02
N GLU A 366 2.72 3.70 -21.54
CA GLU A 366 3.29 2.47 -22.11
C GLU A 366 3.49 1.36 -21.08
N ASN A 367 3.81 1.74 -19.83
CA ASN A 367 3.97 0.81 -18.72
C ASN A 367 2.66 0.62 -17.93
N SER A 368 1.52 1.01 -18.48
CA SER A 368 0.22 0.80 -17.83
C SER A 368 -0.32 -0.59 -18.16
N LEU A 369 -1.05 -1.19 -17.21
CA LEU A 369 -1.75 -2.44 -17.43
C LEU A 369 -3.23 -2.18 -17.66
N TRP A 370 -3.78 -2.85 -18.67
CA TRP A 370 -5.19 -2.81 -18.98
C TRP A 370 -5.98 -3.66 -17.99
N LYS A 371 -6.87 -3.03 -17.23
CA LYS A 371 -7.90 -3.71 -16.45
C LYS A 371 -9.04 -4.09 -17.40
N ASN A 372 -8.84 -5.15 -18.17
CA ASN A 372 -9.84 -5.68 -19.08
C ASN A 372 -10.77 -6.65 -18.36
N CYS A 373 -11.69 -6.09 -17.59
CA CYS A 373 -12.73 -6.85 -16.91
C CYS A 373 -14.04 -6.83 -17.68
N SER A 374 -13.96 -6.74 -19.02
CA SER A 374 -15.11 -6.76 -19.93
C SER A 374 -15.47 -8.18 -20.38
N ALA A 375 -14.51 -9.11 -20.37
CA ALA A 375 -14.74 -10.51 -20.71
C ALA A 375 -15.78 -11.18 -19.78
N PRO A 376 -16.65 -12.07 -20.30
CA PRO A 376 -17.63 -12.77 -19.46
C PRO A 376 -16.94 -13.68 -18.44
N CYS A 377 -17.57 -13.86 -17.29
CA CYS A 377 -17.11 -14.82 -16.28
C CYS A 377 -17.13 -16.24 -16.84
N GLN A 378 -16.06 -17.01 -16.63
CA GLN A 378 -16.06 -18.43 -16.99
C GLN A 378 -17.05 -19.23 -16.13
N ALA A 379 -17.17 -18.85 -14.86
CA ALA A 379 -18.17 -19.37 -13.91
C ALA A 379 -18.79 -18.21 -13.13
N GLY A 380 -20.11 -18.26 -12.95
CA GLY A 380 -20.86 -17.21 -12.24
C GLY A 380 -21.17 -16.00 -13.11
N ILE A 381 -21.53 -14.90 -12.45
CA ILE A 381 -21.90 -13.63 -13.06
C ILE A 381 -21.20 -12.48 -12.32
N LYS A 382 -21.03 -11.34 -13.00
CA LYS A 382 -20.48 -10.12 -12.38
C LYS A 382 -21.57 -9.45 -11.57
N THR A 383 -21.41 -9.43 -10.25
CA THR A 383 -22.39 -8.86 -9.31
C THR A 383 -21.80 -7.74 -8.47
N HIS A 384 -20.48 -7.59 -8.44
CA HIS A 384 -19.81 -6.62 -7.57
C HIS A 384 -19.88 -5.19 -8.14
N PRO A 385 -20.53 -4.22 -7.46
CA PRO A 385 -20.76 -2.88 -8.01
C PRO A 385 -19.47 -2.06 -8.20
N GLN A 386 -18.46 -2.29 -7.36
CA GLN A 386 -17.23 -1.49 -7.31
C GLN A 386 -16.04 -2.15 -8.02
N ASP A 387 -16.13 -3.44 -8.37
CA ASP A 387 -15.05 -4.16 -9.04
C ASP A 387 -15.61 -5.13 -10.08
N SER A 388 -15.58 -4.72 -11.34
CA SER A 388 -16.13 -5.47 -12.46
C SER A 388 -15.37 -6.76 -12.80
N CYS A 389 -14.23 -7.02 -12.15
CA CYS A 389 -13.45 -8.25 -12.35
C CYS A 389 -13.94 -9.41 -11.49
N ILE A 390 -14.78 -9.15 -10.50
CA ILE A 390 -15.23 -10.17 -9.55
C ILE A 390 -16.42 -10.93 -10.14
N CYS A 391 -16.29 -12.24 -10.17
CA CYS A 391 -17.31 -13.19 -10.59
C CYS A 391 -17.84 -13.96 -9.39
N SER A 392 -19.16 -13.95 -9.23
CA SER A 392 -19.84 -14.65 -8.14
C SER A 392 -20.82 -15.69 -8.67
N CYS A 393 -20.88 -16.82 -7.98
CA CYS A 393 -21.81 -17.91 -8.26
C CYS A 393 -23.00 -17.86 -7.31
N HIS A 394 -24.19 -18.02 -7.87
CA HIS A 394 -25.44 -18.05 -7.11
C HIS A 394 -26.27 -19.26 -7.54
N ASN A 395 -27.20 -19.67 -6.67
CA ASN A 395 -28.22 -20.68 -6.98
C ASN A 395 -27.68 -22.06 -7.40
N ASN A 396 -26.51 -22.46 -6.88
CA ASN A 396 -25.98 -23.80 -7.06
C ASN A 396 -25.39 -24.30 -5.72
N PRO A 397 -26.03 -25.27 -5.05
CA PRO A 397 -25.58 -25.76 -3.73
C PRO A 397 -24.23 -26.50 -3.78
N GLY A 398 -23.78 -26.92 -4.96
CA GLY A 398 -22.49 -27.57 -5.15
C GLY A 398 -21.30 -26.61 -5.23
N VAL A 399 -21.52 -25.30 -5.24
CA VAL A 399 -20.44 -24.30 -5.29
C VAL A 399 -20.66 -23.18 -4.28
N THR A 400 -19.57 -22.62 -3.79
CA THR A 400 -19.56 -21.43 -2.93
C THR A 400 -19.88 -20.16 -3.74
N PRO A 401 -20.18 -19.03 -3.07
CA PRO A 401 -20.32 -17.73 -3.73
C PRO A 401 -19.11 -17.34 -4.59
N ASP A 402 -17.92 -17.80 -4.21
CA ASP A 402 -16.68 -17.63 -4.97
C ASP A 402 -16.51 -18.68 -6.09
N CYS A 403 -17.57 -19.36 -6.53
CA CYS A 403 -17.53 -20.36 -7.60
C CYS A 403 -16.56 -21.53 -7.35
N CYS A 404 -16.25 -21.85 -6.09
CA CYS A 404 -15.43 -23.00 -5.74
C CYS A 404 -16.30 -24.18 -5.32
N PRO A 405 -15.90 -25.44 -5.53
CA PRO A 405 -16.67 -26.60 -5.07
C PRO A 405 -16.87 -26.56 -3.54
N SER A 406 -18.09 -26.83 -3.06
CA SER A 406 -18.40 -26.78 -1.62
C SER A 406 -17.90 -28.00 -0.84
N GLN A 407 -17.65 -29.12 -1.52
CA GLN A 407 -17.06 -30.33 -0.93
C GLN A 407 -16.37 -31.19 -2.00
N LYS A 408 -15.48 -32.08 -1.55
CA LYS A 408 -14.83 -33.07 -2.42
C LYS A 408 -15.85 -34.09 -2.95
N GLY A 409 -15.64 -34.59 -4.16
CA GLY A 409 -16.47 -35.64 -4.76
C GLY A 409 -17.76 -35.15 -5.43
N LEU A 410 -17.99 -33.84 -5.53
CA LEU A 410 -19.11 -33.31 -6.30
C LEU A 410 -18.90 -33.49 -7.80
N ALA A 411 -19.92 -34.03 -8.48
CA ALA A 411 -19.94 -34.19 -9.93
C ALA A 411 -21.37 -33.98 -10.47
N ARG A 412 -21.46 -33.46 -11.69
CA ARG A 412 -22.73 -33.40 -12.42
C ARG A 412 -22.91 -34.68 -13.24
N VAL A 413 -23.79 -35.57 -12.80
CA VAL A 413 -24.10 -36.81 -13.51
C VAL A 413 -25.31 -36.58 -14.42
N LYS A 414 -25.15 -36.82 -15.72
CA LYS A 414 -26.25 -36.80 -16.70
C LYS A 414 -26.58 -38.23 -17.09
N VAL A 415 -27.58 -38.83 -16.44
CA VAL A 415 -28.09 -40.16 -16.79
C VAL A 415 -29.01 -40.01 -17.99
N THR A 416 -28.72 -40.73 -19.08
CA THR A 416 -29.57 -40.75 -20.27
C THR A 416 -30.11 -42.17 -20.44
N VAL A 417 -31.44 -42.32 -20.41
CA VAL A 417 -32.08 -43.62 -20.62
C VAL A 417 -32.01 -43.96 -22.10
N GLN A 418 -31.33 -45.05 -22.45
CA GLN A 418 -31.14 -45.46 -23.85
C GLN A 418 -32.32 -46.29 -24.39
N LYS A 419 -32.87 -47.20 -23.58
CA LYS A 419 -33.99 -48.07 -23.96
C LYS A 419 -34.69 -48.62 -22.72
N GLY A 420 -36.01 -48.78 -22.78
CA GLY A 420 -36.78 -49.63 -21.87
C GLY A 420 -37.33 -50.84 -22.62
N THR A 421 -37.34 -52.02 -22.00
CA THR A 421 -37.87 -53.26 -22.59
C THR A 421 -38.81 -53.96 -21.62
N GLY A 422 -39.87 -54.59 -22.13
CA GLY A 422 -40.80 -55.38 -21.32
C GLY A 422 -41.71 -54.57 -20.42
N LEU A 423 -42.11 -53.35 -20.83
CA LEU A 423 -43.09 -52.53 -20.11
C LEU A 423 -44.50 -52.90 -20.56
N TRP A 424 -45.42 -53.18 -19.62
CA TRP A 424 -46.84 -53.48 -19.89
C TRP A 424 -47.74 -52.51 -19.12
N GLY A 425 -48.88 -52.12 -19.72
CA GLY A 425 -49.94 -51.33 -19.08
C GLY A 425 -51.12 -52.20 -18.66
N THR A 426 -51.96 -51.72 -17.74
CA THR A 426 -53.19 -52.40 -17.32
C THR A 426 -54.24 -52.34 -18.43
N THR A 427 -54.71 -53.51 -18.86
CA THR A 427 -55.87 -53.63 -19.75
C THR A 427 -57.14 -53.24 -18.98
N THR A 428 -57.85 -52.23 -19.49
CA THR A 428 -59.23 -51.92 -19.06
C THR A 428 -60.11 -53.14 -19.30
N GLN A 429 -60.54 -53.81 -18.24
CA GLN A 429 -61.67 -54.73 -18.32
C GLN A 429 -62.96 -53.92 -18.34
N ALA A 430 -63.48 -53.62 -19.53
CA ALA A 430 -64.91 -53.38 -19.68
C ALA A 430 -65.63 -54.71 -19.45
N ARG A 431 -66.21 -54.89 -18.25
CA ARG A 431 -67.23 -55.93 -18.04
C ARG A 431 -68.55 -55.41 -18.62
N THR A 432 -68.88 -55.78 -19.85
CA THR A 432 -70.27 -55.86 -20.29
C THR A 432 -70.79 -57.26 -19.94
N GLY A 433 -71.47 -57.36 -18.79
CA GLY A 433 -72.32 -58.50 -18.45
C GLY A 433 -73.74 -58.20 -18.92
N THR A 434 -74.21 -59.00 -19.88
CA THR A 434 -75.59 -59.11 -20.35
C THR A 434 -76.53 -59.64 -19.26
#